data_AF-A0A1F9UGT8-F1
#
_entry.id   AF-A0A1F9UGT8-F1
#
_cell.length_a   1.000
_cell.length_b   1.000
_cell.length_c   1.000
_cell.angle_alpha   90.00
_cell.angle_beta   90.00
_cell.angle_gamma   90.00
#
_symmetry.space_group_name_H-M   'P 1'
#
loop_
_entity.id
_entity.type
_entity.pdbx_description
1 polymer ?
#
loop_
_entity_poly.entity_id
_entity_poly.type
_entity_poly.pdbx_seq_one_letter_code
_entity_poly.pdbx_strand_id
1 'polypeptide(L)'
;MPAMSKRSMLKMSLALGRRALFSPAQAAREARKEENLRPALYLYSAFLLGYMLFFWIKPANFPDTGAALPGESQSLLFWLKVMIWQPPLEAAWILFLMGFIVWFRSGGLPLRLAAATAWTALPFILMAAYVQKGGIPKWAFGAAATAAFALFYPLLRKAPARDLKPVITFMLSINVIGLVLLAPMSAVVLIGHSGFFNFSQIVGGLWILGVGTLGLRELTGLRLPRAFMSLLFSMFFQVAFAFTLHLLGLVPKEILKALLYA
;
A
#
# COMPACT_ATOMS: atom_id res chain seq x y z
N MET A 1 38.85 4.32 4.39
CA MET A 1 37.40 4.27 4.66
C MET A 1 37.06 5.41 5.60
N PRO A 2 36.34 6.46 5.18
CA PRO A 2 36.00 7.56 6.06
C PRO A 2 35.05 7.06 7.16
N ALA A 3 35.32 7.47 8.40
CA ALA A 3 34.49 7.15 9.56
C ALA A 3 33.08 7.67 9.33
N MET A 4 32.14 6.79 8.99
CA MET A 4 30.72 7.09 9.05
C MET A 4 30.41 7.51 10.49
N SER A 5 30.22 8.82 10.68
CA SER A 5 29.65 9.40 11.90
C SER A 5 28.43 8.55 12.27
N LYS A 6 28.45 7.91 13.45
CA LYS A 6 27.34 7.12 14.00
C LYS A 6 26.15 8.04 14.28
N ARG A 7 25.51 8.58 13.24
CA ARG A 7 24.19 9.17 13.38
C ARG A 7 23.28 8.05 13.86
N SER A 8 22.67 8.25 15.03
CA SER A 8 21.70 7.32 15.58
C SER A 8 20.63 6.99 14.53
N MET A 9 20.32 5.71 14.36
CA MET A 9 19.35 5.22 13.39
C MET A 9 18.00 5.91 13.53
N LEU A 10 17.60 6.21 14.77
CA LEU A 10 16.40 6.98 15.09
C LEU A 10 16.44 8.38 14.46
N LYS A 11 17.57 9.10 14.56
CA LYS A 11 17.72 10.44 13.96
C LYS A 11 17.60 10.38 12.43
N MET A 12 18.14 9.33 11.81
CA MET A 12 18.02 9.12 10.36
C MET A 12 16.58 8.81 9.95
N SER A 13 15.90 7.90 10.66
CA SER A 13 14.49 7.58 10.42
C SER A 13 13.58 8.79 10.58
N LEU A 14 13.74 9.56 11.65
CA LEU A 14 12.95 10.78 11.88
C LEU A 14 13.21 11.85 10.81
N ALA A 15 14.47 12.03 10.38
CA ALA A 15 14.81 12.96 9.32
C ALA A 15 14.20 12.53 7.97
N LEU A 16 14.25 11.24 7.63
CA LEU A 16 13.64 10.70 6.42
C LEU A 16 12.12 10.83 6.46
N GLY A 17 11.49 10.48 7.60
CA GLY A 17 10.04 10.59 7.79
C GLY A 17 9.56 12.04 7.68
N ARG A 18 10.23 12.98 8.34
CA ARG A 18 9.92 14.42 8.22
C ARG A 18 10.00 14.89 6.76
N ARG A 19 11.03 14.45 6.02
CA ARG A 19 11.15 14.79 4.60
C ARG A 19 10.03 14.15 3.77
N ALA A 20 9.62 12.92 4.06
CA ALA A 20 8.52 12.29 3.34
C ALA A 20 7.19 13.04 3.55
N LEU A 21 6.95 13.54 4.77
CA LEU A 21 5.74 14.32 5.11
C LEU A 21 5.69 15.68 4.40
N PHE A 22 6.80 16.42 4.40
CA PHE A 22 6.80 17.85 4.05
C PHE A 22 7.60 18.20 2.79
N SER A 23 8.53 17.34 2.37
CA SER A 23 9.45 17.57 1.25
C SER A 23 9.60 16.29 0.39
N PRO A 24 8.51 15.77 -0.23
CA PRO A 24 8.50 14.47 -0.88
C PRO A 24 9.58 14.29 -1.95
N ALA A 25 9.91 15.33 -2.71
CA ALA A 25 11.00 15.30 -3.69
C ALA A 25 12.38 15.14 -3.03
N GLN A 26 12.61 15.76 -1.85
CA GLN A 26 13.85 15.56 -1.11
C GLN A 26 13.92 14.14 -0.52
N ALA A 27 12.81 13.62 0.01
CA ALA A 27 12.74 12.24 0.49
C ALA A 27 13.04 11.23 -0.62
N ALA A 28 12.49 11.44 -1.82
CA ALA A 28 12.79 10.67 -3.02
C ALA A 28 14.29 10.70 -3.38
N ARG A 29 14.92 11.87 -3.37
CA ARG A 29 16.37 11.99 -3.61
C ARG A 29 17.20 11.25 -2.56
N GLU A 30 16.81 11.36 -1.29
CA GLU A 30 17.47 10.67 -0.18
C GLU A 30 17.28 9.14 -0.26
N ALA A 31 16.14 8.65 -0.76
CA ALA A 31 15.89 7.23 -0.95
C ALA A 31 16.87 6.56 -1.95
N ARG A 32 17.60 7.34 -2.75
CA ARG A 32 18.68 6.82 -3.61
C ARG A 32 19.92 6.40 -2.83
N LYS A 33 20.13 6.91 -1.61
CA LYS A 33 21.27 6.55 -0.77
C LYS A 33 21.03 5.20 -0.11
N GLU A 34 21.96 4.28 -0.28
CA GLU A 34 21.80 2.89 0.20
C GLU A 34 21.57 2.78 1.71
N GLU A 35 22.21 3.68 2.47
CA GLU A 35 22.11 3.77 3.93
C GLU A 35 20.68 4.08 4.42
N ASN A 36 19.79 4.60 3.57
CA ASN A 36 18.44 4.99 3.95
C ASN A 36 17.40 3.85 3.90
N LEU A 37 17.75 2.67 3.36
CA LEU A 37 16.85 1.52 3.36
C LEU A 37 16.53 1.05 4.80
N ARG A 38 17.54 0.98 5.67
CA ARG A 38 17.35 0.59 7.07
C ARG A 38 16.46 1.58 7.82
N PRO A 39 16.72 2.91 7.80
CA PRO A 39 15.81 3.90 8.36
C PRO A 39 14.36 3.80 7.87
N ALA A 40 14.15 3.52 6.57
CA ALA A 40 12.82 3.34 6.00
C ALA A 40 12.13 2.08 6.51
N LEU A 41 12.85 0.96 6.66
CA LEU A 41 12.33 -0.25 7.29
C LEU A 41 11.92 0.01 8.75
N TYR A 42 12.71 0.79 9.50
CA TYR A 42 12.33 1.19 10.87
C TYR A 42 11.05 2.01 10.91
N LEU A 43 10.85 2.96 9.97
CA LEU A 43 9.60 3.70 9.86
C LEU A 43 8.42 2.79 9.55
N TYR A 44 8.59 1.86 8.60
CA TYR A 44 7.57 0.89 8.24
C TYR A 44 7.23 -0.05 9.41
N SER A 45 8.23 -0.57 10.12
CA SER A 45 8.00 -1.40 11.32
C SER A 45 7.31 -0.61 12.44
N ALA A 46 7.69 0.65 12.66
CA ALA A 46 7.02 1.51 13.63
C ALA A 46 5.55 1.77 13.25
N PHE A 47 5.29 1.99 11.95
CA PHE A 47 3.93 2.08 11.41
C PHE A 47 3.14 0.79 11.69
N LEU A 48 3.66 -0.38 11.32
CA LEU A 48 2.96 -1.66 11.55
C LEU A 48 2.64 -1.90 13.03
N LEU A 49 3.58 -1.62 13.93
CA LEU A 49 3.37 -1.76 15.37
C LEU A 49 2.33 -0.76 15.88
N GLY A 50 2.43 0.50 15.47
CA GLY A 50 1.44 1.52 15.84
C GLY A 50 0.05 1.17 15.33
N TYR A 51 -0.04 0.68 14.10
CA TYR A 51 -1.29 0.25 13.47
C TYR A 51 -1.91 -0.94 14.19
N MET A 52 -1.11 -1.95 14.52
CA MET A 52 -1.52 -3.10 15.31
C MET A 52 -2.11 -2.68 16.66
N LEU A 53 -1.41 -1.80 17.38
CA LEU A 53 -1.86 -1.32 18.69
C LEU A 53 -3.13 -0.48 18.58
N PHE A 54 -3.21 0.38 17.55
CA PHE A 54 -4.39 1.17 17.26
C PHE A 54 -5.62 0.27 17.05
N PHE A 55 -5.52 -0.74 16.20
CA PHE A 55 -6.65 -1.66 15.94
C PHE A 55 -7.00 -2.58 17.10
N TRP A 56 -6.02 -2.91 17.94
CA TRP A 56 -6.27 -3.66 19.16
C TRP A 56 -7.09 -2.84 20.18
N ILE A 57 -6.87 -1.53 20.27
CA ILE A 57 -7.57 -0.64 21.21
C ILE A 57 -8.89 -0.11 20.62
N LYS A 58 -8.95 0.05 19.29
CA LYS A 58 -10.13 0.58 18.59
C LYS A 58 -11.34 -0.34 18.78
N PRO A 59 -12.53 0.20 19.15
CA PRO A 59 -13.76 -0.59 19.23
C PRO A 59 -14.08 -1.29 17.90
N ALA A 60 -14.48 -2.56 17.98
CA ALA A 60 -14.73 -3.41 16.81
C ALA A 60 -15.87 -2.91 15.90
N ASN A 61 -16.81 -2.15 16.48
CA ASN A 61 -18.00 -1.58 15.83
C ASN A 61 -17.83 -0.11 15.40
N PHE A 62 -16.61 0.44 15.47
CA PHE A 62 -16.31 1.81 15.01
C PHE A 62 -15.55 1.76 13.68
N PRO A 63 -15.75 2.67 12.72
CA PRO A 63 -16.72 3.77 12.69
C PRO A 63 -18.14 3.33 12.31
N ASP A 64 -18.32 2.09 11.84
CA ASP A 64 -19.59 1.55 11.35
C ASP A 64 -20.04 0.36 12.20
N THR A 65 -21.21 0.52 12.83
CA THR A 65 -21.83 -0.50 13.69
C THR A 65 -22.39 -1.70 12.91
N GLY A 66 -22.62 -1.56 11.60
CA GLY A 66 -23.11 -2.62 10.70
C GLY A 66 -22.00 -3.41 10.00
N ALA A 67 -20.76 -2.94 10.04
CA ALA A 67 -19.61 -3.49 9.34
C ALA A 67 -18.96 -4.72 10.00
N ALA A 68 -19.49 -5.17 11.13
CA ALA A 68 -18.87 -6.04 12.12
C ALA A 68 -17.87 -7.08 11.57
N LEU A 69 -16.58 -6.87 11.89
CA LEU A 69 -15.76 -7.95 12.44
C LEU A 69 -16.58 -8.60 13.58
N PRO A 70 -16.55 -9.93 13.78
CA PRO A 70 -17.34 -10.57 14.84
C PRO A 70 -17.20 -9.75 16.13
N GLY A 71 -18.33 -9.39 16.75
CA GLY A 71 -18.46 -8.32 17.76
C GLY A 71 -17.68 -8.52 19.07
N GLU A 72 -16.78 -9.49 19.09
CA GLU A 72 -15.86 -9.79 20.17
C GLU A 72 -14.56 -8.99 19.98
N SER A 73 -14.03 -8.48 21.10
CA SER A 73 -12.71 -7.85 21.15
C SER A 73 -11.66 -8.83 20.63
N GLN A 74 -10.99 -8.46 19.54
CA GLN A 74 -9.97 -9.31 18.93
C GLN A 74 -8.67 -9.26 19.75
N SER A 75 -8.07 -10.42 20.00
CA SER A 75 -6.81 -10.53 20.76
C SER A 75 -5.63 -9.85 20.04
N LEU A 76 -4.59 -9.47 20.78
CA LEU A 76 -3.34 -8.96 20.19
C LEU A 76 -2.72 -9.97 19.20
N LEU A 77 -2.86 -11.27 19.47
CA LEU A 77 -2.40 -12.34 18.58
C LEU A 77 -3.14 -12.34 17.24
N PHE A 78 -4.44 -12.04 17.24
CA PHE A 78 -5.20 -11.86 15.99
C PHE A 78 -4.61 -10.72 15.17
N TRP A 79 -4.38 -9.55 15.77
CA TRP A 79 -3.81 -8.41 15.07
C TRP A 79 -2.38 -8.65 14.59
N LEU A 80 -1.58 -9.41 15.34
CA LEU A 80 -0.28 -9.87 14.87
C LEU A 80 -0.40 -10.72 13.60
N LYS A 81 -1.34 -11.67 13.55
CA LYS A 81 -1.63 -12.47 12.35
C LYS A 81 -2.07 -11.61 11.17
N VAL A 82 -2.86 -10.55 11.42
CA VAL A 82 -3.24 -9.57 10.39
C VAL A 82 -2.01 -8.82 9.89
N MET A 83 -1.15 -8.33 10.78
CA MET A 83 0.05 -7.57 10.40
C MET A 83 1.09 -8.37 9.64
N ILE A 84 1.16 -9.70 9.82
CA ILE A 84 2.05 -10.58 9.02
C ILE A 84 1.72 -10.50 7.52
N TRP A 85 0.47 -10.19 7.16
CA TRP A 85 0.08 -10.01 5.76
C TRP A 85 0.44 -8.63 5.19
N GLN A 86 0.78 -7.64 6.01
CA GLN A 86 1.12 -6.31 5.52
C GLN A 86 2.43 -6.30 4.70
N PRO A 87 3.57 -6.87 5.15
CA PRO A 87 4.79 -6.93 4.33
C PRO A 87 4.63 -7.56 2.93
N PRO A 88 3.98 -8.73 2.75
CA PRO A 88 3.78 -9.28 1.40
C PRO A 88 2.82 -8.42 0.56
N LEU A 89 1.81 -7.79 1.15
CA LEU A 89 0.93 -6.87 0.42
C LEU A 89 1.64 -5.57 0.01
N GLU A 90 2.50 -5.02 0.87
CA GLU A 90 3.36 -3.88 0.56
C GLU A 90 4.34 -4.22 -0.58
N ALA A 91 4.95 -5.41 -0.51
CA ALA A 91 5.82 -5.90 -1.58
C ALA A 91 5.06 -6.06 -2.91
N ALA A 92 3.85 -6.63 -2.88
CA ALA A 92 3.00 -6.75 -4.06
C ALA A 92 2.64 -5.37 -4.63
N TRP A 93 2.28 -4.42 -3.78
CA TRP A 93 1.97 -3.04 -4.19
C TRP A 93 3.15 -2.39 -4.90
N ILE A 94 4.35 -2.49 -4.32
CA ILE A 94 5.58 -1.95 -4.92
C ILE A 94 5.87 -2.64 -6.27
N LEU A 95 5.66 -3.95 -6.38
CA LEU A 95 5.86 -4.67 -7.65
C LEU A 95 4.86 -4.19 -8.72
N PHE A 96 3.57 -4.08 -8.41
CA PHE A 96 2.58 -3.54 -9.34
C PHE A 96 2.90 -2.10 -9.73
N LEU A 97 3.33 -1.28 -8.77
CA LEU A 97 3.78 0.08 -9.00
C LEU A 97 4.95 0.14 -9.98
N MET A 98 5.98 -0.69 -9.79
CA MET A 98 7.11 -0.77 -10.71
C MET A 98 6.69 -1.17 -12.13
N GLY A 99 5.78 -2.13 -12.27
CA GLY A 99 5.24 -2.49 -13.58
C GLY A 99 4.46 -1.34 -14.23
N PHE A 100 3.65 -0.61 -13.47
CA PHE A 100 2.95 0.56 -14.00
C PHE A 100 3.86 1.74 -14.30
N ILE A 101 4.94 1.95 -13.55
CA ILE A 101 5.97 2.95 -13.88
C ILE A 101 6.55 2.66 -15.27
N VAL A 102 6.85 1.38 -15.56
CA VAL A 102 7.33 0.95 -16.88
C VAL A 102 6.24 1.13 -17.94
N TRP A 103 5.00 0.70 -17.66
CA TRP A 103 3.86 0.82 -18.57
C TRP A 103 3.61 2.26 -19.02
N PHE A 104 3.60 3.19 -18.05
CA PHE A 104 3.33 4.59 -18.30
C PHE A 104 4.56 5.40 -18.70
N ARG A 105 5.75 4.80 -18.88
CA ARG A 105 6.95 5.55 -19.30
C ARG A 105 6.88 6.03 -20.75
N SER A 106 6.19 5.32 -21.62
CA SER A 106 6.13 5.64 -23.06
C SER A 106 4.75 5.40 -23.69
N GLY A 107 4.56 5.85 -24.92
CA GLY A 107 3.32 5.72 -25.69
C GLY A 107 2.25 6.76 -25.35
N GLY A 108 1.16 6.74 -26.10
CA GLY A 108 0.02 7.65 -25.92
C GLY A 108 -0.69 7.42 -24.58
N LEU A 109 -0.84 8.47 -23.76
CA LEU A 109 -1.45 8.38 -22.44
C LEU A 109 -2.90 7.85 -22.48
N PRO A 110 -3.79 8.31 -23.39
CA PRO A 110 -5.17 7.82 -23.42
C PRO A 110 -5.29 6.32 -23.63
N LEU A 111 -4.52 5.76 -24.58
CA LEU A 111 -4.53 4.32 -24.86
C LEU A 111 -3.95 3.51 -23.69
N ARG A 112 -2.84 3.98 -23.11
CA ARG A 112 -2.23 3.35 -21.93
C ARG A 112 -3.18 3.35 -20.74
N LEU A 113 -3.94 4.44 -20.57
CA LEU A 113 -4.92 4.60 -19.50
C LEU A 113 -6.08 3.63 -19.71
N ALA A 114 -6.69 3.59 -20.90
CA ALA A 114 -7.78 2.68 -21.21
C ALA A 114 -7.39 1.20 -21.00
N ALA A 115 -6.20 0.82 -21.46
CA ALA A 115 -5.67 -0.52 -21.25
C ALA A 115 -5.38 -0.82 -19.77
N ALA A 116 -4.84 0.14 -19.02
CA ALA A 116 -4.63 -0.02 -17.57
C ALA A 116 -5.97 -0.16 -16.83
N THR A 117 -6.98 0.64 -17.18
CA THR A 117 -8.34 0.52 -16.64
C THR A 117 -8.93 -0.85 -16.91
N ALA A 118 -8.85 -1.34 -18.15
CA ALA A 118 -9.35 -2.69 -18.49
C ALA A 118 -8.60 -3.78 -17.72
N TRP A 119 -7.26 -3.66 -17.63
CA TRP A 119 -6.43 -4.63 -16.90
C TRP A 119 -6.70 -4.62 -15.40
N THR A 120 -6.90 -3.45 -14.80
CA THR A 120 -7.27 -3.30 -13.38
C THR A 120 -8.70 -3.74 -13.11
N ALA A 121 -9.63 -3.55 -14.04
CA ALA A 121 -11.01 -4.02 -13.89
C ALA A 121 -11.11 -5.55 -13.97
N LEU A 122 -10.22 -6.21 -14.72
CA LEU A 122 -10.27 -7.65 -14.97
C LEU A 122 -10.34 -8.51 -13.69
N PRO A 123 -9.47 -8.33 -12.67
CA PRO A 123 -9.61 -9.04 -11.41
C PRO A 123 -10.98 -8.88 -10.75
N PHE A 124 -11.56 -7.68 -10.74
CA PHE A 124 -12.88 -7.43 -10.14
C PHE A 124 -14.00 -8.12 -10.93
N ILE A 125 -13.91 -8.11 -12.26
CA ILE A 125 -14.85 -8.85 -13.13
C ILE A 125 -14.74 -10.36 -12.87
N LEU A 126 -13.53 -10.90 -12.74
CA LEU A 126 -13.30 -12.31 -12.41
C LEU A 126 -13.87 -12.67 -11.04
N MET A 127 -13.75 -11.79 -10.04
CA MET A 127 -14.36 -11.98 -8.72
C MET A 127 -15.88 -12.02 -8.80
N ALA A 128 -16.49 -11.07 -9.52
CA ALA A 128 -17.94 -11.05 -9.70
C ALA A 128 -18.45 -12.34 -10.38
N ALA A 129 -17.75 -12.80 -11.42
CA ALA A 129 -18.06 -14.04 -12.12
C ALA A 129 -17.85 -15.28 -11.24
N TYR A 130 -16.87 -15.27 -10.33
CA TYR A 130 -16.63 -16.36 -9.38
C TYR A 130 -17.74 -16.47 -8.31
N VAL A 131 -18.24 -15.32 -7.83
CA VAL A 131 -19.24 -15.26 -6.75
C VAL A 131 -20.68 -15.51 -7.25
N GLN A 132 -20.95 -15.33 -8.54
CA GLN A 132 -22.27 -15.53 -9.13
C GLN A 132 -22.72 -17.02 -9.08
N LYS A 133 -24.02 -17.28 -8.88
CA LYS A 133 -24.58 -18.64 -8.97
C LYS A 133 -24.36 -19.21 -10.36
N GLY A 134 -23.69 -20.36 -10.45
CA GLY A 134 -23.27 -20.97 -11.73
C GLY A 134 -21.98 -20.39 -12.32
N GLY A 135 -21.21 -19.64 -11.51
CA GLY A 135 -19.96 -18.99 -11.89
C GLY A 135 -18.80 -19.94 -12.23
N ILE A 136 -17.63 -19.34 -12.47
CA ILE A 136 -16.41 -20.10 -12.80
C ILE A 136 -15.91 -20.93 -11.61
N PRO A 137 -15.38 -22.15 -11.82
CA PRO A 137 -14.83 -22.94 -10.74
C PRO A 137 -13.54 -22.31 -10.18
N LYS A 138 -13.21 -22.61 -8.91
CA LYS A 138 -12.06 -22.01 -8.18
C LYS A 138 -10.72 -22.14 -8.92
N TRP A 139 -10.49 -23.27 -9.59
CA TRP A 139 -9.26 -23.49 -10.37
C TRP A 139 -9.18 -22.56 -11.59
N ALA A 140 -10.32 -22.31 -12.27
CA ALA A 140 -10.39 -21.42 -13.43
C ALA A 140 -10.20 -19.96 -13.00
N PHE A 141 -10.82 -19.57 -11.88
CA PHE A 141 -10.57 -18.28 -11.25
C PHE A 141 -9.10 -18.10 -10.90
N GLY A 142 -8.48 -19.10 -10.24
CA GLY A 142 -7.07 -19.05 -9.88
C GLY A 142 -6.14 -18.95 -11.09
N ALA A 143 -6.39 -19.71 -12.14
CA ALA A 143 -5.62 -19.64 -13.37
C ALA A 143 -5.75 -18.27 -14.06
N ALA A 144 -6.97 -17.75 -14.19
CA ALA A 144 -7.23 -16.45 -14.82
C ALA A 144 -6.64 -15.30 -14.01
N ALA A 145 -6.78 -15.32 -12.68
CA ALA A 145 -6.20 -14.32 -11.79
C ALA A 145 -4.67 -14.36 -11.85
N THR A 146 -4.08 -15.56 -11.79
CA THR A 146 -2.62 -15.73 -11.92
C THR A 146 -2.13 -15.21 -13.26
N ALA A 147 -2.83 -15.49 -14.36
CA ALA A 147 -2.50 -14.94 -15.67
C ALA A 147 -2.57 -13.41 -15.68
N ALA A 148 -3.64 -12.82 -15.10
CA ALA A 148 -3.81 -11.38 -15.01
C ALA A 148 -2.65 -10.70 -14.24
N PHE A 149 -2.20 -11.28 -13.12
CA PHE A 149 -1.04 -10.76 -12.39
C PHE A 149 0.30 -11.07 -13.07
N ALA A 150 0.43 -12.21 -13.74
CA ALA A 150 1.64 -12.60 -14.47
C ALA A 150 1.97 -11.66 -15.63
N LEU A 151 0.99 -10.93 -16.17
CA LEU A 151 1.22 -9.88 -17.16
C LEU A 151 2.14 -8.75 -16.65
N PHE A 152 2.34 -8.59 -15.33
CA PHE A 152 3.34 -7.68 -14.78
C PHE A 152 4.77 -8.18 -14.97
N TYR A 153 4.99 -9.49 -15.07
CA TYR A 153 6.32 -10.08 -15.18
C TYR A 153 7.18 -9.51 -16.33
N PRO A 154 6.71 -9.42 -17.59
CA PRO A 154 7.48 -8.80 -18.66
C PRO A 154 7.75 -7.30 -18.42
N LEU A 155 6.89 -6.60 -17.67
CA LEU A 155 7.11 -5.19 -17.31
C LEU A 155 8.19 -5.07 -16.23
N LEU A 156 8.16 -5.96 -15.24
CA LEU A 156 9.16 -6.03 -14.17
C LEU A 156 10.55 -6.35 -14.71
N ARG A 157 10.67 -7.22 -15.72
CA ARG A 157 11.95 -7.47 -16.41
C ARG A 157 12.52 -6.24 -17.11
N LYS A 158 11.66 -5.27 -17.49
CA LYS A 158 12.04 -4.00 -18.11
C LYS A 158 12.23 -2.87 -17.07
N ALA A 159 11.93 -3.13 -15.80
CA ALA A 159 12.13 -2.16 -14.74
C ALA A 159 13.63 -1.93 -14.53
N PRO A 160 14.12 -0.68 -14.53
CA PRO A 160 15.52 -0.43 -14.25
C PRO A 160 15.85 -0.88 -12.83
N ALA A 161 16.80 -1.80 -12.68
CA ALA A 161 17.24 -2.28 -11.36
C ALA A 161 17.67 -1.12 -10.44
N ARG A 162 18.23 -0.04 -11.02
CA ARG A 162 18.60 1.20 -10.33
C ARG A 162 17.43 1.95 -9.70
N ASP A 163 16.20 1.75 -10.18
CA ASP A 163 15.00 2.43 -9.69
C ASP A 163 14.32 1.63 -8.56
N LEU A 164 14.52 0.30 -8.52
CA LEU A 164 13.80 -0.60 -7.61
C LEU A 164 14.07 -0.30 -6.13
N LYS A 165 15.35 -0.30 -5.72
CA LYS A 165 15.74 -0.07 -4.32
C LYS A 165 15.34 1.34 -3.83
N PRO A 166 15.52 2.42 -4.60
CA PRO A 166 15.01 3.74 -4.24
C PRO A 166 13.49 3.80 -4.12
N VAL A 167 12.75 3.15 -5.02
CA VAL A 167 11.27 3.09 -4.94
C VAL A 167 10.84 2.33 -3.69
N ILE A 168 11.43 1.17 -3.40
CA ILE A 168 11.16 0.42 -2.15
C ILE A 168 11.42 1.31 -0.94
N THR A 169 12.60 1.92 -0.86
CA THR A 169 12.99 2.78 0.27
C THR A 169 12.02 3.95 0.46
N PHE A 170 11.60 4.58 -0.65
CA PHE A 170 10.67 5.69 -0.62
C PHE A 170 9.26 5.26 -0.20
N MET A 171 8.72 4.19 -0.79
CA MET A 171 7.38 3.68 -0.45
C MET A 171 7.30 3.25 1.01
N LEU A 172 8.32 2.55 1.53
CA LEU A 172 8.42 2.22 2.95
C LEU A 172 8.40 3.48 3.83
N SER A 173 9.10 4.54 3.42
CA SER A 173 9.14 5.80 4.17
C SER A 173 7.81 6.57 4.19
N ILE A 174 6.97 6.41 3.16
CA ILE A 174 5.64 7.07 3.07
C ILE A 174 4.71 6.61 4.18
N ASN A 175 4.90 5.40 4.72
CA ASN A 175 4.12 4.88 5.85
C ASN A 175 4.23 5.76 7.13
N VAL A 176 5.18 6.70 7.17
CA VAL A 176 5.19 7.76 8.21
C VAL A 176 3.91 8.61 8.22
N ILE A 177 3.21 8.76 7.07
CA ILE A 177 1.92 9.45 7.00
C ILE A 177 0.91 8.71 7.86
N GLY A 178 0.81 7.38 7.69
CA GLY A 178 -0.03 6.52 8.53
C GLY A 178 0.33 6.66 10.01
N LEU A 179 1.63 6.60 10.34
CA LEU A 179 2.11 6.75 11.72
C LEU A 179 1.71 8.09 12.36
N VAL A 180 1.78 9.19 11.61
CA VAL A 180 1.36 10.52 12.11
C VAL A 180 -0.17 10.61 12.24
N LEU A 181 -0.92 10.01 11.32
CA LEU A 181 -2.38 10.00 11.35
C LEU A 181 -2.96 9.10 12.44
N LEU A 182 -2.21 8.14 12.96
CA LEU A 182 -2.64 7.31 14.08
C LEU A 182 -3.00 8.14 15.31
N ALA A 183 -2.28 9.24 15.60
CA ALA A 183 -2.56 10.09 16.74
C ALA A 183 -3.94 10.79 16.65
N PRO A 184 -4.26 11.58 15.59
CA PRO A 184 -5.58 12.15 15.44
C PRO A 184 -6.67 11.08 15.27
N MET A 185 -6.40 9.96 14.58
CA MET A 185 -7.37 8.86 14.49
C MET A 185 -7.68 8.25 15.87
N SER A 186 -6.69 8.06 16.73
CA SER A 186 -6.87 7.58 18.11
C SER A 186 -7.71 8.55 18.92
N ALA A 187 -7.43 9.85 18.83
CA ALA A 187 -8.22 10.87 19.50
C ALA A 187 -9.69 10.86 19.04
N VAL A 188 -9.92 10.73 17.74
CA VAL A 188 -11.28 10.68 17.18
C VAL A 188 -12.04 9.41 17.59
N VAL A 189 -11.34 8.27 17.67
CA VAL A 189 -11.91 7.01 18.18
C VAL A 189 -12.34 7.17 19.65
N LEU A 190 -11.52 7.82 20.48
CA LEU A 190 -11.86 8.08 21.88
C LEU A 190 -13.09 9.00 22.04
N ILE A 191 -13.29 9.93 21.11
CA ILE A 191 -14.45 10.83 21.09
C ILE A 191 -15.68 10.15 20.45
N GLY A 192 -15.50 9.03 19.76
CA GLY A 192 -16.59 8.28 19.13
C GLY A 192 -17.17 8.94 17.88
N HIS A 193 -16.41 9.79 17.17
CA HIS A 193 -16.92 10.54 16.02
C HIS A 193 -16.54 9.90 14.67
N SER A 194 -17.43 9.06 14.11
CA SER A 194 -17.20 8.33 12.84
C SER A 194 -16.86 9.25 11.65
N GLY A 195 -17.53 10.40 11.54
CA GLY A 195 -17.28 11.36 10.44
C GLY A 195 -15.84 11.87 10.39
N PHE A 196 -15.27 12.31 11.52
CA PHE A 196 -13.87 12.75 11.59
C PHE A 196 -12.89 11.61 11.34
N PHE A 197 -13.25 10.37 11.69
CA PHE A 197 -12.40 9.21 11.45
C PHE A 197 -12.31 8.92 9.95
N ASN A 198 -13.46 8.87 9.27
CA ASN A 198 -13.55 8.70 7.83
C ASN A 198 -12.86 9.86 7.09
N PHE A 199 -13.05 11.09 7.56
CA PHE A 199 -12.35 12.26 7.02
C PHE A 199 -10.83 12.11 7.13
N SER A 200 -10.33 11.65 8.28
CA SER A 200 -8.89 11.41 8.49
C SER A 200 -8.35 10.30 7.58
N GLN A 201 -9.11 9.25 7.31
CA GLN A 201 -8.74 8.22 6.33
C GLN A 201 -8.67 8.78 4.90
N ILE A 202 -9.66 9.58 4.48
CA ILE A 202 -9.67 10.24 3.17
C ILE A 202 -8.48 11.17 3.02
N VAL A 203 -8.23 12.03 4.01
CA VAL A 203 -7.07 12.94 4.04
C VAL A 203 -5.78 12.15 3.96
N GLY A 204 -5.66 11.05 4.70
CA GLY A 204 -4.48 10.17 4.64
C GLY A 204 -4.25 9.54 3.27
N GLY A 205 -5.31 9.02 2.66
CA GLY A 205 -5.25 8.46 1.30
C GLY A 205 -4.82 9.52 0.26
N LEU A 206 -5.40 10.72 0.31
CA LEU A 206 -5.02 11.82 -0.56
C LEU A 206 -3.58 12.30 -0.31
N TRP A 207 -3.13 12.30 0.94
CA TRP A 207 -1.76 12.67 1.30
C TRP A 207 -0.75 11.65 0.77
N ILE A 208 -1.02 10.35 0.95
CA ILE A 208 -0.21 9.26 0.37
C ILE A 208 -0.15 9.39 -1.15
N LEU A 209 -1.29 9.65 -1.81
CA LEU A 209 -1.33 9.86 -3.26
C LEU A 209 -0.51 11.07 -3.69
N GLY A 210 -0.61 12.21 -3.00
CA GLY A 210 0.13 13.42 -3.31
C GLY A 210 1.64 13.26 -3.11
N VAL A 211 2.06 12.78 -1.93
CA VAL A 211 3.48 12.53 -1.60
C VAL A 211 4.07 11.47 -2.51
N GLY A 212 3.35 10.35 -2.69
CA GLY A 212 3.76 9.26 -3.57
C GLY A 212 3.94 9.73 -5.01
N THR A 213 2.97 10.47 -5.55
CA THR A 213 3.05 11.01 -6.92
C THR A 213 4.26 11.93 -7.11
N LEU A 214 4.49 12.87 -6.18
CA LEU A 214 5.60 13.81 -6.26
C LEU A 214 6.96 13.12 -6.15
N GLY A 215 7.11 12.19 -5.20
CA GLY A 215 8.36 11.46 -5.03
C GLY A 215 8.62 10.45 -6.16
N LEU A 216 7.59 9.80 -6.69
CA LEU A 216 7.73 8.93 -7.86
C LEU A 216 8.14 9.70 -9.10
N ARG A 217 7.56 10.89 -9.34
CA ARG A 217 8.02 11.79 -10.41
C ARG A 217 9.52 12.08 -10.27
N GLU A 218 9.98 12.40 -9.07
CA GLU A 218 11.40 12.68 -8.82
C GLU A 218 12.30 11.44 -8.99
N LEU A 219 11.84 10.26 -8.55
CA LEU A 219 12.61 9.02 -8.67
C LEU A 219 12.72 8.52 -10.11
N THR A 220 11.64 8.64 -10.87
CA THR A 220 11.49 7.95 -12.16
C THR A 220 11.56 8.87 -13.37
N GLY A 221 11.49 10.19 -13.16
CA GLY A 221 11.41 11.19 -14.23
C GLY A 221 10.07 11.22 -14.97
N LEU A 222 9.07 10.45 -14.51
CA LEU A 222 7.73 10.47 -15.11
C LEU A 222 7.08 11.85 -14.97
N ARG A 223 6.31 12.26 -15.98
CA ARG A 223 5.40 13.41 -15.86
C ARG A 223 4.38 13.15 -14.75
N LEU A 224 3.94 14.20 -14.07
CA LEU A 224 3.06 14.11 -12.89
C LEU A 224 1.80 13.24 -13.12
N PRO A 225 1.05 13.38 -14.24
CA PRO A 225 -0.13 12.53 -14.47
C PRO A 225 0.22 11.05 -14.59
N ARG A 226 1.37 10.71 -15.18
CA ARG A 226 1.82 9.32 -15.33
C ARG A 226 2.25 8.72 -13.99
N ALA A 227 2.97 9.49 -13.17
CA ALA A 227 3.33 9.07 -11.81
C ALA A 227 2.09 8.84 -10.94
N PHE A 228 1.11 9.74 -11.02
CA PHE A 228 -0.17 9.61 -10.32
C PHE A 228 -0.92 8.36 -10.75
N MET A 229 -1.07 8.13 -12.07
CA MET A 229 -1.75 6.95 -12.58
C MET A 229 -1.02 5.65 -12.19
N SER A 230 0.32 5.63 -12.23
CA SER A 230 1.07 4.45 -11.79
C SER A 230 0.77 4.08 -10.33
N LEU A 231 0.68 5.09 -9.45
CA LEU A 231 0.36 4.89 -8.04
C LEU A 231 -1.11 4.48 -7.83
N LEU A 232 -2.04 5.17 -8.51
CA LEU A 232 -3.47 4.90 -8.38
C LEU A 232 -3.82 3.47 -8.84
N PHE A 233 -3.35 3.07 -10.02
CA PHE A 233 -3.64 1.72 -10.55
C PHE A 233 -2.96 0.61 -9.74
N SER A 234 -1.78 0.85 -9.17
CA SER A 234 -1.13 -0.14 -8.32
C SER A 234 -1.90 -0.36 -7.01
N MET A 235 -2.52 0.68 -6.45
CA MET A 235 -3.39 0.55 -5.27
C MET A 235 -4.62 -0.31 -5.57
N PHE A 236 -5.30 -0.09 -6.70
CA PHE A 236 -6.43 -0.95 -7.11
C PHE A 236 -5.99 -2.41 -7.30
N PHE A 237 -4.81 -2.63 -7.88
CA PHE A 237 -4.25 -3.98 -8.03
C PHE A 237 -3.89 -4.64 -6.69
N GLN A 238 -3.38 -3.87 -5.72
CA GLN A 238 -3.12 -4.37 -4.36
C GLN A 238 -4.43 -4.82 -3.68
N VAL A 239 -5.49 -4.01 -3.78
CA VAL A 239 -6.82 -4.38 -3.26
C VAL A 239 -7.34 -5.64 -3.95
N ALA A 240 -7.29 -5.68 -5.28
CA ALA A 240 -7.71 -6.86 -6.04
C ALA A 240 -6.90 -8.11 -5.68
N PHE A 241 -5.60 -7.96 -5.44
CA PHE A 241 -4.74 -9.06 -5.01
C PHE A 241 -5.17 -9.60 -3.64
N ALA A 242 -5.42 -8.72 -2.66
CA ALA A 242 -5.89 -9.14 -1.33
C ALA A 242 -7.21 -9.93 -1.39
N PHE A 243 -8.20 -9.46 -2.18
CA PHE A 243 -9.45 -10.21 -2.39
C PHE A 243 -9.22 -11.54 -3.13
N THR A 244 -8.31 -11.57 -4.11
CA THR A 244 -7.97 -12.81 -4.82
C THR A 244 -7.40 -13.85 -3.87
N LEU A 245 -6.45 -13.46 -3.00
CA LEU A 245 -5.88 -14.35 -1.99
C LEU A 245 -6.96 -14.94 -1.07
N HIS A 246 -7.95 -14.14 -0.69
CA HIS A 246 -9.08 -14.63 0.10
C HIS A 246 -9.95 -15.64 -0.65
N LEU A 247 -10.36 -15.34 -1.90
CA LEU A 247 -11.19 -16.24 -2.70
C LEU A 247 -10.46 -17.55 -3.06
N LEU A 248 -9.12 -17.50 -3.13
CA LEU A 248 -8.29 -18.70 -3.26
C LEU A 248 -8.12 -19.48 -1.94
N GLY A 249 -8.62 -18.96 -0.82
CA GLY A 249 -8.54 -19.59 0.51
C GLY A 249 -7.18 -19.44 1.19
N LEU A 250 -6.33 -18.51 0.72
CA LEU A 250 -5.02 -18.24 1.32
C LEU A 250 -5.12 -17.26 2.49
N VAL A 251 -6.07 -16.32 2.42
CA VAL A 251 -6.34 -15.34 3.49
C VAL A 251 -7.72 -15.62 4.10
N PRO A 252 -7.81 -15.88 5.41
CA PRO A 252 -9.09 -16.01 6.11
C PRO A 252 -9.96 -14.77 5.97
N LYS A 253 -11.29 -14.94 5.97
CA LYS A 253 -12.26 -13.84 5.79
C LYS A 253 -12.10 -12.76 6.85
N GLU A 254 -11.81 -13.16 8.07
CA GLU A 254 -11.63 -12.30 9.25
C GLU A 254 -10.38 -11.43 9.08
N ILE A 255 -9.30 -12.02 8.55
CA ILE A 255 -8.07 -11.29 8.23
C ILE A 255 -8.30 -10.33 7.06
N LEU A 256 -8.98 -10.75 6.00
CA LEU A 256 -9.31 -9.86 4.88
C LEU A 256 -10.15 -8.67 5.36
N LYS A 257 -11.21 -8.92 6.14
CA LYS A 257 -12.02 -7.84 6.74
C LYS A 257 -11.13 -6.91 7.55
N ALA A 258 -10.30 -7.46 8.44
CA ALA A 258 -9.40 -6.67 9.25
C ALA A 258 -8.45 -5.83 8.40
N LEU A 259 -7.89 -6.35 7.30
CA LEU A 259 -7.02 -5.61 6.39
C LEU A 259 -7.73 -4.49 5.61
N LEU A 260 -9.03 -4.63 5.33
CA LEU A 260 -9.82 -3.63 4.58
C LEU A 260 -10.40 -2.54 5.49
N TYR A 261 -10.72 -2.90 6.74
CA TYR A 261 -11.17 -1.97 7.78
C TYR A 261 -10.03 -1.35 8.55
N ALA A 262 -8.81 -1.88 8.38
CA ALA A 262 -7.62 -1.30 8.93
C ALA A 262 -7.19 -0.13 8.07
#